data_AF-A0AAU0PDC3-F1
#
_entry.id   AF-A0AAU0PDC3-F1
#
_cell.length_a   1.000
_cell.length_b   1.000
_cell.length_c   1.000
_cell.angle_alpha   90.00
_cell.angle_beta   90.00
_cell.angle_gamma   90.00
#
_symmetry.space_group_name_H-M   'P 1'
#
loop_
_entity.id
_entity.type
_entity.pdbx_description
1 polymer ?
#
loop_
_entity_poly.entity_id
_entity_poly.type
_entity_poly.pdbx_seq_one_letter_code
_entity_poly.pdbx_strand_id
1 'polypeptide(L)'
;MEEIVIRVGDFLKEHINNILNMCNDNPTEFENLQNVEYAKTTFGLRANYSFFKKLSLFNDNPNIRYYAQDYYINGEKYRLTSQFGGNAIIEGKTTSQYQGEKIYEYLKIYNLLLDKYENKKIIFIAGNNNENTINQENNFALKFNPLNQILYGSPGTGKTYNTINRAIEIIDSDFYQQNREDREALKERFEEYKKSGQIEFITFHQSFSYEEFVEGIKAKSTDNGLEYKIESGIFKKLSKVAKENFENSKKQI
;
A
#
# COMPACT_ATOMS: atom_id res chain seq x y z
N MET A 1 15.44 14.31 4.64
CA MET A 1 14.20 15.11 4.51
C MET A 1 13.40 14.81 5.75
N GLU A 2 12.96 15.82 6.49
CA GLU A 2 12.19 15.60 7.72
C GLU A 2 10.80 15.05 7.38
N GLU A 3 10.35 14.07 8.17
CA GLU A 3 9.11 13.33 7.93
C GLU A 3 8.03 13.78 8.92
N ILE A 4 6.81 14.00 8.42
CA ILE A 4 5.64 14.34 9.24
C ILE A 4 4.57 13.28 9.03
N VAL A 5 4.20 12.59 10.11
CA VAL A 5 3.11 11.60 10.12
C VAL A 5 1.84 12.28 10.62
N ILE A 6 0.78 12.27 9.82
CA ILE A 6 -0.47 12.98 10.16
C ILE A 6 -1.71 12.32 9.56
N ARG A 7 -2.86 12.44 10.22
CA ARG A 7 -4.15 12.03 9.64
C ARG A 7 -4.64 13.07 8.64
N VAL A 8 -5.25 12.64 7.55
CA VAL A 8 -5.79 13.55 6.51
C VAL A 8 -6.75 14.60 7.10
N GLY A 9 -7.62 14.18 8.03
CA GLY A 9 -8.55 15.10 8.69
C GLY A 9 -7.87 16.14 9.59
N ASP A 10 -6.76 15.81 10.23
CA ASP A 10 -6.02 16.78 11.07
C ASP A 10 -5.22 17.74 10.19
N PHE A 11 -4.59 17.21 9.13
CA PHE A 11 -3.93 18.01 8.11
C PHE A 11 -4.89 19.04 7.49
N LEU A 12 -6.11 18.62 7.12
CA LEU A 12 -7.15 19.52 6.60
C LEU A 12 -7.57 20.59 7.62
N LYS A 13 -7.76 20.22 8.89
CA LYS A 13 -8.16 21.18 9.94
C LYS A 13 -7.14 22.29 10.12
N GLU A 14 -5.84 21.99 10.01
CA GLU A 14 -4.82 23.02 10.12
C GLU A 14 -4.84 24.02 8.95
N HIS A 15 -5.22 23.56 7.76
CA HIS A 15 -5.27 24.38 6.54
C HIS A 15 -6.65 25.01 6.30
N ILE A 16 -7.65 24.72 7.14
CA ILE A 16 -9.04 25.10 6.84
C ILE A 16 -9.20 26.62 6.71
N ASN A 17 -8.50 27.40 7.52
CA ASN A 17 -8.58 28.86 7.46
C ASN A 17 -8.02 29.42 6.14
N ASN A 18 -6.93 28.84 5.63
CA ASN A 18 -6.36 29.24 4.33
C ASN A 18 -7.35 28.93 3.19
N ILE A 19 -7.99 27.76 3.25
CA ILE A 19 -9.03 27.37 2.28
C ILE A 19 -10.24 28.31 2.36
N LEU A 20 -10.70 28.65 3.56
CA LEU A 20 -11.84 29.55 3.74
C LEU A 20 -11.55 30.96 3.22
N ASN A 21 -10.35 31.48 3.47
CA ASN A 21 -9.92 32.77 2.92
C ASN A 21 -9.92 32.73 1.38
N MET A 22 -9.35 31.67 0.78
CA MET A 22 -9.38 31.47 -0.67
C MET A 22 -10.81 31.40 -1.22
N CYS A 23 -11.74 30.76 -0.52
CA CYS A 23 -13.15 30.72 -0.96
C CYS A 23 -13.81 32.10 -1.02
N ASN A 24 -13.42 33.04 -0.16
CA ASN A 24 -13.94 34.41 -0.21
C ASN A 24 -13.37 35.18 -1.42
N ASP A 25 -12.12 34.94 -1.78
CA ASP A 25 -11.41 35.64 -2.86
C ASP A 25 -11.57 34.99 -4.24
N ASN A 26 -11.97 33.71 -4.28
CA ASN A 26 -12.13 32.92 -5.51
C ASN A 26 -13.52 32.24 -5.58
N PRO A 27 -14.55 32.96 -6.06
CA PRO A 27 -15.92 32.43 -6.13
C PRO A 27 -16.04 31.17 -7.02
N THR A 28 -15.28 31.09 -8.10
CA THR A 28 -15.29 29.94 -9.01
C THR A 28 -14.79 28.69 -8.31
N GLU A 29 -13.67 28.78 -7.60
CA GLU A 29 -13.16 27.64 -6.85
C GLU A 29 -14.07 27.26 -5.68
N PHE A 30 -14.68 28.25 -5.03
CA PHE A 30 -15.68 27.99 -4.01
C PHE A 30 -16.90 27.22 -4.54
N GLU A 31 -17.35 27.51 -5.77
CA GLU A 31 -18.41 26.74 -6.43
C GLU A 31 -17.94 25.31 -6.75
N ASN A 32 -16.71 25.15 -7.24
CA ASN A 32 -16.11 23.83 -7.49
C ASN A 32 -16.05 22.97 -6.22
N LEU A 33 -15.65 23.54 -5.08
CA LEU A 33 -15.60 22.85 -3.79
C LEU A 33 -16.97 22.36 -3.28
N GLN A 34 -18.06 22.91 -3.81
CA GLN A 34 -19.43 22.45 -3.54
C GLN A 34 -19.91 21.39 -4.54
N ASN A 35 -19.18 21.16 -5.64
CA ASN A 35 -19.51 20.18 -6.66
C ASN A 35 -18.99 18.78 -6.29
N VAL A 36 -19.87 17.77 -6.35
CA VAL A 36 -19.54 16.38 -5.99
C VAL A 36 -18.55 15.73 -6.95
N GLU A 37 -18.69 15.95 -8.26
CA GLU A 37 -17.79 15.35 -9.24
C GLU A 37 -16.40 15.99 -9.17
N TYR A 38 -16.33 17.31 -8.97
CA TYR A 38 -15.08 18.00 -8.70
C TYR A 38 -14.41 17.46 -7.44
N ALA A 39 -15.17 17.31 -6.34
CA ALA A 39 -14.63 16.79 -5.09
C ALA A 39 -14.08 15.35 -5.23
N LYS A 40 -14.74 14.52 -6.05
CA LYS A 40 -14.31 13.17 -6.37
C LYS A 40 -13.04 13.14 -7.22
N THR A 41 -12.96 13.94 -8.29
CA THR A 41 -11.79 13.96 -9.18
C THR A 41 -10.59 14.61 -8.51
N THR A 42 -10.79 15.76 -7.86
CA THR A 42 -9.74 16.56 -7.21
C THR A 42 -9.22 15.91 -5.93
N PHE A 43 -10.09 15.37 -5.06
CA PHE A 43 -9.69 14.87 -3.74
C PHE A 43 -9.87 13.36 -3.53
N GLY A 44 -10.42 12.63 -4.49
CA GLY A 44 -10.69 11.20 -4.32
C GLY A 44 -11.83 10.89 -3.37
N LEU A 45 -12.78 11.81 -3.19
CA LEU A 45 -13.95 11.60 -2.35
C LEU A 45 -14.93 10.58 -2.95
N ARG A 46 -15.72 9.93 -2.10
CA ARG A 46 -16.76 8.98 -2.53
C ARG A 46 -17.89 9.71 -3.26
N ALA A 47 -18.56 8.99 -4.16
CA ALA A 47 -19.77 9.50 -4.81
C ALA A 47 -20.78 9.99 -3.75
N ASN A 48 -21.31 11.19 -3.96
CA ASN A 48 -22.30 11.91 -3.13
C ASN A 48 -21.76 12.86 -2.06
N TYR A 49 -20.45 13.13 -1.99
CA TYR A 49 -19.90 14.13 -1.06
C TYR A 49 -19.12 15.21 -1.79
N SER A 50 -19.52 16.46 -1.58
CA SER A 50 -18.73 17.65 -1.92
C SER A 50 -17.75 17.96 -0.80
N PHE A 51 -16.76 18.82 -1.06
CA PHE A 51 -15.80 19.25 -0.04
C PHE A 51 -16.51 20.08 1.04
N PHE A 52 -17.26 21.09 0.62
CA PHE A 52 -18.18 21.85 1.47
C PHE A 52 -19.64 21.59 1.10
N LYS A 53 -20.51 21.61 2.11
CA LYS A 53 -21.96 21.61 1.92
C LYS A 53 -22.61 22.70 2.75
N LYS A 54 -23.49 23.51 2.14
CA LYS A 54 -24.26 24.55 2.82
C LYS A 54 -25.18 23.92 3.86
N LEU A 55 -25.19 24.46 5.08
CA LEU A 55 -25.91 23.90 6.22
C LEU A 55 -27.43 23.82 5.96
N SER A 56 -27.98 24.77 5.22
CA SER A 56 -29.41 24.80 4.85
C SER A 56 -29.81 23.70 3.86
N LEU A 57 -28.86 23.01 3.22
CA LEU A 57 -29.11 21.95 2.23
C LEU A 57 -29.06 20.54 2.83
N PHE A 58 -28.98 20.42 4.16
CA PHE A 58 -29.06 19.14 4.85
C PHE A 58 -30.52 18.78 5.11
N ASN A 59 -30.98 17.67 4.51
CA ASN A 59 -32.34 17.16 4.70
C ASN A 59 -32.48 16.34 5.99
N ASP A 60 -31.37 15.76 6.47
CA ASP A 60 -31.28 14.88 7.64
C ASP A 60 -30.18 15.37 8.61
N ASN A 61 -29.86 14.57 9.63
CA ASN A 61 -28.82 14.87 10.61
C ASN A 61 -27.49 15.34 9.95
N PRO A 62 -27.11 16.62 10.11
CA PRO A 62 -25.98 17.21 9.39
C PRO A 62 -24.61 16.76 9.88
N ASN A 63 -24.55 15.89 10.90
CA ASN A 63 -23.33 15.28 11.40
C ASN A 63 -22.99 13.95 10.70
N ILE A 64 -23.90 13.40 9.88
CA ILE A 64 -23.63 12.18 9.12
C ILE A 64 -22.63 12.54 8.03
N ARG A 65 -21.38 12.09 8.18
CA ARG A 65 -20.31 12.17 7.15
C ARG A 65 -19.80 13.60 6.88
N TYR A 66 -20.10 14.54 7.78
CA TYR A 66 -19.55 15.89 7.84
C TYR A 66 -19.07 16.19 9.26
N TYR A 67 -18.07 17.06 9.41
CA TYR A 67 -17.64 17.53 10.72
C TYR A 67 -18.73 18.43 11.36
N ALA A 68 -18.84 18.38 12.68
CA ALA A 68 -19.83 19.18 13.42
C ALA A 68 -19.51 20.68 13.45
N GLN A 69 -18.25 21.05 13.18
CA GLN A 69 -17.81 22.44 13.10
C GLN A 69 -18.48 23.15 11.91
N ASP A 70 -19.13 24.27 12.21
CA ASP A 70 -19.66 25.19 11.20
C ASP A 70 -18.57 26.17 10.76
N TYR A 71 -18.52 26.46 9.46
CA TYR A 71 -17.66 27.46 8.85
C TYR A 71 -18.50 28.50 8.12
N TYR A 72 -18.02 29.74 8.05
CA TYR A 72 -18.74 30.85 7.44
C TYR A 72 -18.03 31.29 6.15
N ILE A 73 -18.78 31.32 5.05
CA ILE A 73 -18.30 31.81 3.75
C ILE A 73 -19.40 32.75 3.24
N ASN A 74 -19.05 34.01 2.97
CA ASN A 74 -20.01 35.04 2.54
C ASN A 74 -21.25 35.17 3.45
N GLY A 75 -21.07 35.02 4.77
CA GLY A 75 -22.15 35.11 5.77
C GLY A 75 -23.04 33.87 5.90
N GLU A 76 -22.81 32.85 5.09
CA GLU A 76 -23.59 31.61 5.07
C GLU A 76 -22.83 30.46 5.75
N LYS A 77 -23.58 29.52 6.35
CA LYS A 77 -22.98 28.40 7.11
C LYS A 77 -22.71 27.20 6.21
N TYR A 78 -21.52 26.62 6.35
CA TYR A 78 -21.07 25.44 5.63
C TYR A 78 -20.44 24.43 6.56
N ARG A 79 -20.45 23.16 6.14
CA ARG A 79 -19.75 22.06 6.81
C ARG A 79 -18.80 21.36 5.86
N LEU A 80 -17.65 21.00 6.40
CA LEU A 80 -16.62 20.21 5.71
C LEU A 80 -16.98 18.73 5.80
N THR A 81 -16.83 17.98 4.71
CA THR A 81 -17.03 16.53 4.73
C THR A 81 -16.00 15.83 5.63
N SER A 82 -16.43 14.78 6.34
CA SER A 82 -15.55 13.90 7.12
C SER A 82 -15.17 12.63 6.36
N GLN A 83 -15.40 12.59 5.04
CA GLN A 83 -15.10 11.45 4.17
C GLN A 83 -13.63 11.38 3.70
N PHE A 84 -12.74 11.93 4.51
CA PHE A 84 -11.30 11.90 4.30
C PHE A 84 -10.62 10.86 5.18
N GLY A 85 -9.73 10.09 4.56
CA GLY A 85 -8.95 9.05 5.21
C GLY A 85 -9.63 7.68 5.25
N GLY A 86 -8.81 6.66 5.46
CA GLY A 86 -9.25 5.28 5.58
C GLY A 86 -8.19 4.27 5.13
N ASN A 87 -8.42 3.01 5.46
CA ASN A 87 -7.51 1.90 5.15
C ASN A 87 -7.81 1.19 3.83
N ALA A 88 -8.88 1.56 3.10
CA ALA A 88 -9.19 0.94 1.82
C ALA A 88 -8.11 1.30 0.78
N ILE A 89 -7.79 0.38 -0.13
CA ILE A 89 -6.72 0.57 -1.11
C ILE A 89 -7.28 1.15 -2.42
N ILE A 90 -6.66 2.22 -2.91
CA ILE A 90 -6.98 2.92 -4.16
C ILE A 90 -5.65 3.17 -4.88
N GLU A 91 -5.50 2.67 -6.11
CA GLU A 91 -4.29 2.88 -6.94
C GLU A 91 -2.97 2.53 -6.22
N GLY A 92 -2.97 1.48 -5.41
CA GLY A 92 -1.78 1.04 -4.67
C GLY A 92 -1.44 1.91 -3.45
N LYS A 93 -2.36 2.74 -2.98
CA LYS A 93 -2.21 3.55 -1.75
C LYS A 93 -3.39 3.32 -0.82
N THR A 94 -3.21 3.49 0.49
CA THR A 94 -4.38 3.61 1.37
C THR A 94 -5.20 4.83 0.98
N THR A 95 -6.49 4.83 1.31
CA THR A 95 -7.37 5.97 1.07
C THR A 95 -6.83 7.23 1.78
N SER A 96 -6.21 7.07 2.97
CA SER A 96 -5.51 8.17 3.64
C SER A 96 -4.33 8.72 2.83
N GLN A 97 -3.45 7.85 2.30
CA GLN A 97 -2.34 8.27 1.44
C GLN A 97 -2.86 8.95 0.17
N TYR A 98 -3.77 8.29 -0.55
CA TYR A 98 -4.31 8.79 -1.82
C TYR A 98 -4.98 10.16 -1.68
N GLN A 99 -5.90 10.30 -0.72
CA GLN A 99 -6.62 11.56 -0.53
C GLN A 99 -5.73 12.63 0.10
N GLY A 100 -4.85 12.26 1.04
CA GLY A 100 -3.91 13.19 1.67
C GLY A 100 -2.95 13.82 0.67
N GLU A 101 -2.36 13.03 -0.23
CA GLU A 101 -1.50 13.54 -1.31
C GLU A 101 -2.27 14.47 -2.25
N LYS A 102 -3.51 14.12 -2.62
CA LYS A 102 -4.35 14.99 -3.45
C LYS A 102 -4.63 16.34 -2.79
N ILE A 103 -4.92 16.34 -1.48
CA ILE A 103 -5.10 17.58 -0.71
C ILE A 103 -3.79 18.37 -0.63
N TYR A 104 -2.66 17.70 -0.43
CA TYR A 104 -1.35 18.35 -0.41
C TYR A 104 -1.05 19.06 -1.74
N GLU A 105 -1.25 18.39 -2.87
CA GLU A 105 -1.08 19.00 -4.20
C GLU A 105 -2.06 20.15 -4.44
N TYR A 106 -3.32 19.99 -4.02
CA TYR A 106 -4.30 21.08 -4.07
C TYR A 106 -3.82 22.31 -3.29
N LEU A 107 -3.39 22.13 -2.04
CA LEU A 107 -2.88 23.24 -1.23
C LEU A 107 -1.67 23.91 -1.86
N LYS A 108 -0.80 23.16 -2.54
CA LYS A 108 0.34 23.74 -3.27
C LYS A 108 -0.09 24.54 -4.49
N ILE A 109 -1.03 24.03 -5.30
CA ILE A 109 -1.53 24.72 -6.50
C ILE A 109 -2.11 26.08 -6.15
N TYR A 110 -2.84 26.18 -5.04
CA TYR A 110 -3.47 27.42 -4.59
C TYR A 110 -2.61 28.23 -3.61
N ASN A 111 -1.35 27.87 -3.38
CA ASN A 111 -0.44 28.52 -2.41
C ASN A 111 -1.04 28.64 -0.99
N LEU A 112 -1.69 27.58 -0.53
CA LEU A 112 -2.36 27.50 0.78
C LEU A 112 -1.63 26.61 1.79
N LEU A 113 -0.55 25.92 1.38
CA LEU A 113 0.22 25.04 2.24
C LEU A 113 0.91 25.84 3.35
N LEU A 114 0.82 25.39 4.61
CA LEU A 114 1.53 26.04 5.71
C LEU A 114 3.04 25.73 5.65
N ASP A 115 3.88 26.74 5.93
CA ASP A 115 5.34 26.68 5.87
C ASP A 115 5.95 25.47 6.58
N LYS A 116 5.35 25.03 7.70
CA LYS A 116 5.83 23.87 8.47
C LYS A 116 5.79 22.55 7.70
N TYR A 117 5.04 22.48 6.60
CA TYR A 117 4.95 21.33 5.71
C TYR A 117 5.80 21.46 4.44
N GLU A 118 6.36 22.64 4.17
CA GLU A 118 7.19 22.85 3.00
C GLU A 118 8.47 22.01 3.06
N ASN A 119 8.80 21.37 1.94
CA ASN A 119 10.00 20.52 1.79
C ASN A 119 10.06 19.36 2.81
N LYS A 120 8.92 18.94 3.36
CA LYS A 120 8.78 17.78 4.24
C LYS A 120 8.20 16.61 3.47
N LYS A 121 8.53 15.39 3.91
CA LYS A 121 7.84 14.18 3.46
C LYS A 121 6.65 13.95 4.38
N ILE A 122 5.44 14.06 3.86
CA ILE A 122 4.21 13.85 4.64
C ILE A 122 3.72 12.41 4.46
N ILE A 123 3.49 11.73 5.57
CA ILE A 123 3.00 10.36 5.61
C ILE A 123 1.58 10.37 6.19
N PHE A 124 0.60 10.13 5.32
CA PHE A 124 -0.81 10.12 5.71
C PHE A 124 -1.25 8.76 6.24
N ILE A 125 -1.79 8.73 7.45
CA ILE A 125 -2.21 7.51 8.15
C ILE A 125 -3.72 7.45 8.38
N ALA A 126 -4.25 6.27 8.70
CA ALA A 126 -5.63 6.10 9.13
C ALA A 126 -5.71 5.62 10.60
N GLY A 127 -6.50 6.28 11.42
CA GLY A 127 -6.67 5.94 12.85
C GLY A 127 -5.79 6.74 13.81
N ASN A 128 -6.02 6.60 15.12
CA ASN A 128 -5.23 7.28 16.16
C ASN A 128 -3.81 6.72 16.22
N ASN A 129 -2.84 7.61 16.51
CA ASN A 129 -1.44 7.31 16.78
C ASN A 129 -1.32 6.34 17.97
N ASN A 130 -1.38 5.05 17.72
CA ASN A 130 -0.75 4.08 18.60
C ASN A 130 0.60 3.78 17.98
N GLU A 131 1.66 3.97 18.76
CA GLU A 131 3.10 3.89 18.45
C GLU A 131 3.57 2.60 17.72
N ASN A 132 2.65 1.70 17.35
CA ASN A 132 2.88 0.50 16.56
C ASN A 132 3.02 0.76 15.04
N THR A 133 2.96 2.00 14.55
CA THR A 133 3.02 2.29 13.10
C THR A 133 4.43 2.18 12.52
N ILE A 134 5.49 2.29 13.34
CA ILE A 134 6.87 2.09 12.86
C ILE A 134 7.10 0.62 12.43
N ASN A 135 6.41 -0.33 13.05
CA ASN A 135 6.44 -1.75 12.64
C ASN A 135 5.51 -2.07 11.44
N GLN A 136 4.62 -1.15 11.06
CA GLN A 136 3.75 -1.32 9.89
C GLN A 136 4.38 -0.82 8.59
N GLU A 137 5.32 0.13 8.60
CA GLU A 137 5.99 0.57 7.36
C GLU A 137 6.85 -0.54 6.74
N ASN A 138 7.54 -1.34 7.55
CA ASN A 138 8.29 -2.52 7.06
C ASN A 138 7.34 -3.56 6.42
N ASN A 139 6.13 -3.74 6.97
CA ASN A 139 5.11 -4.62 6.39
C ASN A 139 4.34 -3.99 5.20
N PHE A 140 4.28 -2.65 5.11
CA PHE A 140 3.61 -1.94 4.02
C PHE A 140 4.47 -1.89 2.75
N ALA A 141 5.79 -1.67 2.89
CA ALA A 141 6.73 -1.70 1.77
C ALA A 141 6.80 -3.09 1.10
N LEU A 142 6.65 -4.17 1.88
CA LEU A 142 6.54 -5.53 1.36
C LEU A 142 5.22 -5.80 0.60
N LYS A 143 4.18 -5.00 0.85
CA LYS A 143 2.84 -5.19 0.26
C LYS A 143 2.67 -4.59 -1.14
N PHE A 144 3.63 -3.76 -1.60
CA PHE A 144 3.54 -3.04 -2.88
C PHE A 144 4.60 -3.44 -3.91
N ASN A 145 5.41 -4.45 -3.61
CA ASN A 145 6.23 -5.07 -4.63
C ASN A 145 5.36 -5.96 -5.53
N PRO A 146 5.45 -5.85 -6.87
CA PRO A 146 4.80 -6.81 -7.75
C PRO A 146 5.25 -8.21 -7.34
N LEU A 147 4.30 -9.13 -7.15
CA LEU A 147 4.59 -10.47 -6.62
C LEU A 147 5.61 -11.23 -7.48
N ASN A 148 5.61 -10.95 -8.79
CA ASN A 148 6.58 -11.48 -9.74
C ASN A 148 7.57 -10.39 -10.12
N GLN A 149 8.83 -10.57 -9.75
CA GLN A 149 9.90 -9.62 -10.03
C GLN A 149 10.99 -10.26 -10.88
N ILE A 150 11.43 -9.53 -11.91
CA ILE A 150 12.55 -9.92 -12.76
C ILE A 150 13.66 -8.89 -12.59
N LEU A 151 14.80 -9.30 -12.03
CA LEU A 151 16.02 -8.49 -12.04
C LEU A 151 16.70 -8.69 -13.40
N TYR A 152 16.76 -7.65 -14.23
CA TYR A 152 17.38 -7.66 -15.57
C TYR A 152 18.54 -6.66 -15.67
N GLY A 153 19.39 -6.84 -16.69
CA GLY A 153 20.57 -5.99 -16.91
C GLY A 153 21.77 -6.80 -17.42
N SER A 154 22.87 -6.11 -17.72
CA SER A 154 24.09 -6.71 -18.27
C SER A 154 24.67 -7.83 -17.38
N PRO A 155 25.38 -8.82 -17.96
CA PRO A 155 26.09 -9.83 -17.16
C PRO A 155 27.04 -9.19 -16.14
N GLY A 156 27.16 -9.79 -14.95
CA GLY A 156 28.04 -9.28 -13.89
C GLY A 156 27.46 -8.21 -12.95
N THR A 157 26.24 -7.71 -13.19
CA THR A 157 25.61 -6.67 -12.33
C THR A 157 25.00 -7.17 -11.03
N GLY A 158 25.39 -8.36 -10.55
CA GLY A 158 24.93 -8.87 -9.26
C GLY A 158 23.45 -9.25 -9.19
N LYS A 159 22.78 -9.54 -10.30
CA LYS A 159 21.36 -9.96 -10.29
C LYS A 159 21.11 -11.15 -9.36
N THR A 160 21.85 -12.25 -9.56
CA THR A 160 21.80 -13.45 -8.71
C THR A 160 22.29 -13.18 -7.30
N TYR A 161 23.21 -12.24 -7.12
CA TYR A 161 23.67 -11.85 -5.78
C TYR A 161 22.52 -11.20 -4.98
N ASN A 162 21.75 -10.33 -5.64
CA ASN A 162 20.65 -9.56 -5.05
C ASN A 162 19.38 -10.38 -4.82
N THR A 163 19.19 -11.54 -5.48
CA THR A 163 18.00 -12.38 -5.22
C THR A 163 17.94 -12.87 -3.78
N ILE A 164 19.09 -13.12 -3.15
CA ILE A 164 19.17 -13.46 -1.72
C ILE A 164 18.58 -12.34 -0.87
N ASN A 165 19.04 -11.10 -1.08
CA ASN A 165 18.56 -9.94 -0.33
C ASN A 165 17.05 -9.77 -0.48
N ARG A 166 16.51 -9.93 -1.70
CA ARG A 166 15.07 -9.80 -1.96
C ARG A 166 14.24 -10.91 -1.32
N ALA A 167 14.73 -12.14 -1.34
CA ALA A 167 14.03 -13.25 -0.70
C ALA A 167 13.93 -13.04 0.83
N ILE A 168 15.02 -12.61 1.48
CA ILE A 168 15.01 -12.32 2.92
C ILE A 168 14.18 -11.08 3.23
N GLU A 169 14.29 -10.01 2.44
CA GLU A 169 13.44 -8.83 2.58
C GLU A 169 11.95 -9.21 2.63
N ILE A 170 11.50 -10.10 1.73
CA ILE A 170 10.11 -10.56 1.65
C ILE A 170 9.69 -11.47 2.82
N ILE A 171 10.53 -12.43 3.20
CA ILE A 171 10.17 -13.47 4.19
C ILE A 171 10.40 -13.00 5.62
N ASP A 172 11.45 -12.22 5.86
CA ASP A 172 11.95 -11.80 7.17
C ASP A 172 12.51 -10.37 7.13
N SER A 173 11.60 -9.41 6.97
CA SER A 173 11.93 -7.99 6.79
C SER A 173 12.79 -7.43 7.93
N ASP A 174 12.43 -7.77 9.17
CA ASP A 174 13.10 -7.23 10.35
C ASP A 174 14.54 -7.74 10.43
N PHE A 175 14.77 -9.03 10.15
CA PHE A 175 16.11 -9.59 10.04
C PHE A 175 16.90 -8.92 8.90
N TYR A 176 16.28 -8.73 7.72
CA TYR A 176 16.93 -8.07 6.59
C TYR A 176 17.38 -6.64 6.93
N GLN A 177 16.53 -5.83 7.58
CA GLN A 177 16.87 -4.46 7.92
C GLN A 177 18.01 -4.38 8.94
N GLN A 178 18.05 -5.29 9.90
CA GLN A 178 19.11 -5.37 10.91
C GLN A 178 20.46 -5.83 10.32
N ASN A 179 20.43 -6.64 9.26
CA ASN A 179 21.61 -7.31 8.69
C ASN A 179 21.90 -6.87 7.24
N ARG A 180 21.41 -5.70 6.82
CA ARG A 180 21.46 -5.26 5.41
C ARG A 180 22.87 -5.23 4.82
N GLU A 181 23.86 -4.93 5.65
CA GLU A 181 25.27 -4.86 5.29
C GLU A 181 26.05 -6.15 5.61
N ASP A 182 25.44 -7.12 6.29
CA ASP A 182 26.05 -8.40 6.63
C ASP A 182 25.66 -9.49 5.63
N ARG A 183 26.56 -9.71 4.66
CA ARG A 183 26.31 -10.67 3.59
C ARG A 183 26.29 -12.12 4.07
N GLU A 184 27.17 -12.48 5.01
CA GLU A 184 27.25 -13.87 5.47
C GLU A 184 25.99 -14.23 6.25
N ALA A 185 25.50 -13.34 7.12
CA ALA A 185 24.25 -13.52 7.85
C ALA A 185 23.04 -13.66 6.91
N LEU A 186 22.91 -12.80 5.90
CA LEU A 186 21.82 -12.89 4.91
C LEU A 186 21.86 -14.20 4.11
N LYS A 187 23.06 -14.69 3.78
CA LYS A 187 23.24 -15.93 3.02
C LYS A 187 22.95 -17.16 3.87
N GLU A 188 23.36 -17.17 5.13
CA GLU A 188 23.02 -18.23 6.08
C GLU A 188 21.50 -18.30 6.28
N ARG A 189 20.85 -17.16 6.53
CA ARG A 189 19.40 -17.07 6.67
C ARG A 189 18.66 -17.55 5.42
N PHE A 190 19.19 -17.27 4.23
CA PHE A 190 18.63 -17.77 2.98
C PHE A 190 18.72 -19.29 2.86
N GLU A 191 19.84 -19.89 3.24
CA GLU A 191 19.99 -21.35 3.24
C GLU A 191 19.09 -22.02 4.30
N GLU A 192 18.83 -21.37 5.44
CA GLU A 192 17.82 -21.84 6.41
C GLU A 192 16.42 -21.91 5.78
N TYR A 193 15.99 -20.83 5.12
CA TYR A 193 14.67 -20.79 4.47
C TYR A 193 14.56 -21.71 3.27
N LYS A 194 15.67 -21.98 2.58
CA LYS A 194 15.74 -23.00 1.54
C LYS A 194 15.59 -24.41 2.12
N LYS A 195 16.30 -24.72 3.21
CA LYS A 195 16.21 -26.01 3.91
C LYS A 195 14.82 -26.26 4.50
N SER A 196 14.15 -25.20 4.98
CA SER A 196 12.78 -25.30 5.50
C SER A 196 11.69 -25.37 4.42
N GLY A 197 12.08 -25.27 3.14
CA GLY A 197 11.15 -25.33 2.01
C GLY A 197 10.33 -24.06 1.80
N GLN A 198 10.71 -22.94 2.41
CA GLN A 198 10.09 -21.62 2.17
C GLN A 198 10.68 -20.92 0.94
N ILE A 199 11.88 -21.32 0.50
CA ILE A 199 12.52 -20.85 -0.74
C ILE A 199 12.92 -22.05 -1.61
N GLU A 200 12.58 -21.99 -2.89
CA GLU A 200 13.16 -22.86 -3.92
C GLU A 200 14.03 -22.04 -4.86
N PHE A 201 15.27 -22.49 -5.10
CA PHE A 201 16.22 -21.81 -5.97
C PHE A 201 16.56 -22.70 -7.17
N ILE A 202 16.11 -22.27 -8.35
CA ILE A 202 16.27 -23.03 -9.59
C ILE A 202 16.96 -22.18 -10.66
N THR A 203 17.54 -22.85 -11.65
CA THR A 203 18.11 -22.22 -12.85
C THR A 203 17.43 -22.81 -14.07
N PHE A 204 16.82 -21.97 -14.91
CA PHE A 204 16.27 -22.42 -16.18
C PHE A 204 17.36 -22.66 -17.22
N HIS A 205 17.19 -23.72 -17.99
CA HIS A 205 17.99 -24.06 -19.16
C HIS A 205 17.07 -24.40 -20.34
N GLN A 206 17.59 -24.45 -21.57
CA GLN A 206 16.76 -24.65 -22.78
C GLN A 206 15.96 -25.96 -22.77
N SER A 207 16.43 -26.98 -22.05
CA SER A 207 15.73 -28.26 -21.90
C SER A 207 14.75 -28.30 -20.71
N PHE A 208 14.57 -27.19 -19.97
CA PHE A 208 13.72 -27.16 -18.77
C PHE A 208 12.27 -27.09 -19.21
N SER A 209 11.45 -28.05 -18.80
CA SER A 209 10.12 -28.24 -19.36
C SER A 209 9.00 -27.95 -18.37
N TYR A 210 7.77 -27.88 -18.89
CA TYR A 210 6.56 -27.78 -18.06
C TYR A 210 6.44 -28.95 -17.08
N GLU A 211 6.88 -30.14 -17.48
CA GLU A 211 6.80 -31.37 -16.69
C GLU A 211 7.63 -31.28 -15.40
N GLU A 212 8.77 -30.61 -15.47
CA GLU A 212 9.66 -30.38 -14.33
C GLU A 212 9.18 -29.21 -13.45
N PHE A 213 8.57 -28.18 -14.06
CA PHE A 213 8.14 -26.98 -13.35
C PHE A 213 6.78 -27.13 -12.66
N VAL A 214 5.76 -27.63 -13.37
CA VAL A 214 4.37 -27.63 -12.93
C VAL A 214 3.89 -29.05 -12.63
N GLU A 215 3.80 -29.91 -13.64
CA GLU A 215 3.47 -31.33 -13.47
C GLU A 215 3.73 -32.12 -14.75
N GLY A 216 4.15 -33.38 -14.60
CA GLY A 216 4.46 -34.26 -15.73
C GLY A 216 4.18 -35.72 -15.42
N ILE A 217 4.05 -36.52 -16.47
CA ILE A 217 3.89 -37.97 -16.36
C ILE A 217 5.27 -38.58 -16.21
N LYS A 218 5.53 -39.26 -15.09
CA LYS A 218 6.77 -40.00 -14.87
C LYS A 218 6.54 -41.48 -14.79
N ALA A 219 7.41 -42.22 -15.47
CA ALA A 219 7.46 -43.67 -15.38
C ALA A 219 8.28 -44.08 -14.16
N LYS A 220 7.73 -44.98 -13.34
CA LYS A 220 8.42 -45.61 -12.21
C LYS A 220 8.46 -47.12 -12.46
N SER A 221 9.66 -47.69 -12.36
CA SER A 221 9.80 -49.15 -12.41
C SER A 221 9.35 -49.75 -11.07
N THR A 222 8.52 -50.77 -11.12
CA THR A 222 8.03 -51.54 -9.97
C THR A 222 8.22 -53.03 -10.23
N ASP A 223 8.13 -53.87 -9.19
CA ASP A 223 8.25 -55.32 -9.33
C ASP A 223 7.22 -55.93 -10.31
N ASN A 224 6.10 -55.22 -10.56
CA ASN A 224 5.03 -55.62 -11.48
C ASN A 224 5.09 -54.93 -12.86
N GLY A 225 6.17 -54.20 -13.16
CA GLY A 225 6.38 -53.50 -14.45
C GLY A 225 6.45 -51.97 -14.35
N LEU A 226 6.23 -51.29 -15.49
CA LEU A 226 6.26 -49.83 -15.62
C LEU A 226 4.93 -49.20 -15.21
N GLU A 227 4.97 -48.33 -14.21
CA GLU A 227 3.82 -47.55 -13.76
C GLU A 227 3.99 -46.08 -14.15
N TYR A 228 2.96 -45.45 -14.70
CA TYR A 228 2.97 -44.03 -15.05
C TYR A 228 2.16 -43.24 -14.03
N LYS A 229 2.78 -42.23 -13.42
CA LYS A 229 2.13 -41.36 -12.44
C LYS A 229 2.32 -39.90 -12.80
N ILE A 230 1.29 -39.10 -12.53
CA ILE A 230 1.41 -37.64 -12.58
C ILE A 230 2.17 -37.21 -11.33
N GLU A 231 3.35 -36.62 -11.53
CA GLU A 231 4.14 -36.03 -10.46
C GLU A 231 4.05 -34.50 -10.52
N SER A 232 3.93 -33.86 -9.35
CA SER A 232 4.01 -32.40 -9.25
C SER A 232 5.44 -31.92 -9.47
N GLY A 233 5.61 -30.94 -10.34
CA GLY A 233 6.85 -30.20 -10.54
C GLY A 233 7.15 -29.24 -9.38
N ILE A 234 8.32 -28.59 -9.44
CA ILE A 234 8.85 -27.80 -8.32
C ILE A 234 7.95 -26.64 -7.90
N PHE A 235 7.38 -25.91 -8.86
CA PHE A 235 6.49 -24.77 -8.59
C PHE A 235 5.16 -25.22 -7.98
N LYS A 236 4.58 -26.31 -8.47
CA LYS A 236 3.33 -26.87 -7.95
C LYS A 236 3.53 -27.43 -6.53
N LYS A 237 4.67 -28.05 -6.24
CA LYS A 237 5.05 -28.49 -4.89
C LYS A 237 5.13 -27.29 -3.93
N LEU A 238 5.88 -26.25 -4.28
CA LEU A 238 6.01 -25.05 -3.46
C LEU A 238 4.65 -24.36 -3.21
N SER A 239 3.81 -24.28 -4.26
CA SER A 239 2.46 -23.69 -4.16
C SER A 239 1.54 -24.46 -3.20
N LYS A 240 1.64 -25.79 -3.17
CA LYS A 240 0.88 -26.63 -2.23
C LYS A 240 1.32 -26.38 -0.78
N VAL A 241 2.63 -26.39 -0.52
CA VAL A 241 3.19 -26.10 0.81
C VAL A 241 2.76 -24.71 1.28
N ALA A 242 2.84 -23.69 0.41
CA ALA A 242 2.39 -22.34 0.72
C ALA A 242 0.88 -22.28 1.09
N LYS A 243 0.03 -22.99 0.34
CA LYS A 243 -1.40 -23.09 0.62
C LYS A 243 -1.68 -23.77 1.96
N GLU A 244 -1.01 -24.89 2.25
CA GLU A 244 -1.16 -25.62 3.51
C GLU A 244 -0.75 -24.75 4.71
N ASN A 245 0.38 -24.03 4.60
CA ASN A 245 0.84 -23.09 5.63
C ASN A 245 -0.19 -21.97 5.88
N PHE A 246 -0.79 -21.42 4.81
CA PHE A 246 -1.83 -20.40 4.91
C PHE A 246 -3.14 -20.91 5.53
N GLU A 247 -3.53 -22.15 5.23
CA GLU A 247 -4.71 -22.77 5.84
C GLU A 247 -4.46 -23.07 7.33
N ASN A 248 -3.26 -23.53 7.68
CA ASN A 248 -2.90 -23.83 9.06
C ASN A 248 -2.81 -22.56 9.92
N SER A 249 -2.31 -21.44 9.39
CA SER A 249 -2.28 -20.17 10.12
C SER A 249 -3.67 -19.61 10.45
N LYS A 250 -4.70 -20.02 9.69
CA LYS A 250 -6.11 -19.67 9.97
C LYS A 250 -6.79 -20.56 11.01
N LYS A 251 -6.25 -21.76 11.26
CA LYS A 251 -6.81 -22.73 12.22
C LYS A 251 -6.36 -22.48 13.66
N GLN A 252 -5.34 -21.65 13.86
CA GLN A 252 -4.92 -21.20 15.19
C GLN A 252 -5.69 -19.94 15.59
N ILE A 253 -6.96 -20.10 15.99
CA ILE A 253 -7.73 -19.18 16.82
C ILE A 253 -8.53 -20.02 17.82
#